data_AF-A0A7C3HFT8-F1
#
_entry.id   AF-A0A7C3HFT8-F1
#
_cell.length_a   1.000
_cell.length_b   1.000
_cell.length_c   1.000
_cell.angle_alpha   90.00
_cell.angle_beta   90.00
_cell.angle_gamma   90.00
#
_symmetry.space_group_name_H-M   'P 1'
#
loop_
_entity.id
_entity.type
_entity.pdbx_description
1 polymer ?
#
loop_
_entity_poly.entity_id
_entity_poly.type
_entity_poly.pdbx_seq_one_letter_code
_entity_poly.pdbx_strand_id
1 'polypeptide(L)'
;GKDVKTLFRNTVALTAPPVLADVNGDGTAELVCGDASGAVSVLGRDGKVLWRFPGGSDHSPVVATPLVEDLDHDGRAEILLPGTDHFLLCLRPRL
;
A
#
# COMPACT_ATOMS: atom_id res chain seq x y z
N GLY A 1 21.14 -12.82 -22.57
CA GLY A 1 19.85 -13.49 -22.84
C GLY A 1 18.78 -12.59 -22.29
N LYS A 2 17.95 -12.04 -23.17
CA LYS A 2 17.01 -10.95 -22.86
C LYS A 2 15.59 -11.45 -23.10
N ASP A 3 14.93 -11.92 -22.04
CA ASP A 3 13.47 -12.04 -22.01
C ASP A 3 12.98 -11.45 -20.69
N VAL A 4 13.23 -10.16 -20.50
CA VAL A 4 12.60 -9.39 -19.42
C VAL A 4 11.42 -8.64 -20.04
N LYS A 5 10.19 -9.02 -19.66
CA LYS A 5 8.96 -8.35 -20.08
C LYS A 5 8.45 -7.46 -18.94
N THR A 6 8.36 -6.16 -19.20
CA THR A 6 7.61 -5.24 -18.33
C THR A 6 6.11 -5.57 -18.43
N LEU A 7 5.46 -5.87 -17.32
CA LEU A 7 4.02 -6.15 -17.29
C LEU A 7 3.19 -4.86 -17.17
N PHE A 8 3.59 -3.94 -16.30
CA PHE A 8 3.00 -2.61 -16.16
C PHE A 8 4.03 -1.61 -15.63
N ARG A 9 3.71 -0.31 -15.74
CA ARG A 9 4.45 0.78 -15.11
C ARG A 9 3.45 1.73 -14.47
N ASN A 10 3.63 2.04 -13.19
CA ASN A 10 2.78 2.97 -12.45
C ASN A 10 3.59 4.22 -12.06
N THR A 11 2.92 5.36 -11.86
CA THR A 11 3.52 6.66 -11.50
C THR A 11 3.55 6.92 -9.99
N VAL A 12 3.07 5.99 -9.17
CA VAL A 12 3.21 6.08 -7.70
C VAL A 12 4.71 6.16 -7.33
N ALA A 13 5.09 7.25 -6.67
CA ALA A 13 6.47 7.53 -6.29
C ALA A 13 6.82 6.82 -4.97
N LEU A 14 7.37 5.61 -5.04
CA LEU A 14 7.65 4.82 -3.84
C LEU A 14 8.81 5.37 -3.03
N THR A 15 8.62 5.54 -1.73
CA THR A 15 9.68 5.88 -0.76
C THR A 15 10.02 4.74 0.20
N ALA A 16 9.17 3.72 0.25
CA ALA A 16 9.37 2.50 1.02
C ALA A 16 9.20 1.26 0.12
N PRO A 17 9.75 0.10 0.50
CA PRO A 17 9.48 -1.16 -0.18
C PRO A 17 7.96 -1.44 -0.23
N PRO A 18 7.41 -1.82 -1.38
CA PRO A 18 6.02 -2.25 -1.46
C PRO A 18 5.85 -3.64 -0.83
N VAL A 19 4.63 -3.97 -0.44
CA VAL A 19 4.27 -5.31 0.08
C VAL A 19 3.17 -5.95 -0.75
N LEU A 20 3.18 -7.27 -0.80
CA LEU A 20 2.09 -8.07 -1.37
C LEU A 20 1.23 -8.61 -0.24
N ALA A 21 -0.07 -8.35 -0.27
CA ALA A 21 -1.03 -8.82 0.72
C ALA A 21 -2.43 -8.92 0.11
N ASP A 22 -3.23 -9.86 0.59
CA ASP A 22 -4.67 -9.94 0.27
C ASP A 22 -5.40 -8.90 1.13
N VAL A 23 -5.69 -7.74 0.55
CA VAL A 23 -6.23 -6.58 1.27
C VAL A 23 -7.76 -6.66 1.32
N ASN A 24 -8.37 -7.16 0.26
CA ASN A 24 -9.83 -7.24 0.12
C ASN A 24 -10.43 -8.58 0.59
N GLY A 25 -9.62 -9.58 0.91
CA GLY A 25 -10.06 -10.89 1.40
C GLY A 25 -10.52 -11.86 0.30
N ASP A 26 -10.15 -11.61 -0.96
CA ASP A 26 -10.60 -12.42 -2.11
C ASP A 26 -9.70 -13.63 -2.43
N GLY A 27 -8.60 -13.79 -1.68
CA GLY A 27 -7.59 -14.83 -1.88
C GLY A 27 -6.48 -14.45 -2.87
N THR A 28 -6.51 -13.22 -3.40
CA THR A 28 -5.54 -12.69 -4.36
C THR A 28 -4.76 -11.56 -3.72
N ALA A 29 -3.42 -11.66 -3.71
CA ALA A 29 -2.62 -10.54 -3.23
C ALA A 29 -2.67 -9.30 -4.17
N GLU A 30 -2.91 -8.14 -3.58
CA GLU A 30 -2.67 -6.80 -4.10
C GLU A 30 -1.27 -6.29 -3.70
N LEU A 31 -0.83 -5.22 -4.37
CA LEU A 31 0.38 -4.48 -4.04
C LEU A 31 0.05 -3.25 -3.20
N VAL A 32 0.65 -3.12 -2.01
CA VAL A 32 0.52 -1.94 -1.15
C VAL A 32 1.79 -1.10 -1.21
N CYS A 33 1.62 0.18 -1.49
CA CYS A 33 2.67 1.13 -1.81
C CYS A 33 2.53 2.40 -0.98
N GLY A 34 3.61 2.82 -0.31
CA GLY A 34 3.69 4.12 0.38
C GLY A 34 4.60 5.12 -0.35
N ASP A 35 4.23 6.40 -0.32
CA ASP A 35 5.00 7.49 -0.93
C ASP A 35 5.43 8.61 0.03
N ALA A 36 6.25 9.52 -0.50
CA ALA A 36 6.83 10.64 0.23
C ALA A 36 5.80 11.62 0.79
N SER A 37 4.57 11.61 0.26
CA SER A 37 3.49 12.50 0.71
C SER A 37 2.64 11.89 1.82
N GLY A 38 3.05 10.74 2.34
CA GLY A 38 2.25 9.96 3.29
C GLY A 38 1.09 9.23 2.62
N ALA A 39 1.03 9.21 1.29
CA ALA A 39 -0.05 8.56 0.57
C ALA A 39 0.21 7.05 0.47
N VAL A 40 -0.90 6.32 0.37
CA VAL A 40 -0.91 4.85 0.31
C VAL A 40 -1.75 4.44 -0.87
N SER A 41 -1.21 3.59 -1.72
CA SER A 41 -1.95 3.03 -2.86
C SER A 41 -2.00 1.52 -2.74
N VAL A 42 -3.19 0.97 -2.97
CA VAL A 42 -3.40 -0.46 -3.18
C VAL A 42 -3.59 -0.66 -4.67
N LEU A 43 -2.74 -1.47 -5.29
CA LEU A 43 -2.76 -1.76 -6.71
C LEU A 43 -3.11 -3.23 -6.95
N GLY A 44 -3.94 -3.49 -7.94
CA GLY A 44 -4.17 -4.84 -8.43
C GLY A 44 -2.94 -5.38 -9.17
N ARG A 45 -2.96 -6.67 -9.49
CA ARG A 45 -1.88 -7.36 -10.24
C ARG A 45 -1.62 -6.80 -11.64
N ASP A 46 -2.59 -6.09 -12.21
CA ASP A 46 -2.47 -5.40 -13.49
C ASP A 46 -1.87 -3.98 -13.36
N GLY A 47 -1.53 -3.56 -12.13
CA GLY A 47 -0.96 -2.26 -11.83
C GLY A 47 -1.98 -1.12 -11.73
N LYS A 48 -3.29 -1.42 -11.81
CA LYS A 48 -4.33 -0.42 -11.58
C LYS A 48 -4.48 -0.11 -10.10
N VAL A 49 -4.66 1.16 -9.78
CA VAL A 49 -4.98 1.59 -8.41
C VAL A 49 -6.41 1.18 -8.09
N LEU A 50 -6.58 0.30 -7.12
CA LEU A 50 -7.88 -0.14 -6.61
C LEU A 50 -8.37 0.79 -5.50
N TRP A 51 -7.43 1.29 -4.69
CA TRP A 51 -7.73 2.25 -3.63
C TRP A 51 -6.52 3.15 -3.35
N ARG A 52 -6.79 4.37 -2.89
CA ARG A 52 -5.74 5.33 -2.49
C ARG A 52 -6.16 6.13 -1.26
N PHE A 53 -5.30 6.13 -0.25
CA PHE A 53 -5.24 7.18 0.76
C PHE A 53 -4.36 8.30 0.23
N PRO A 54 -4.85 9.55 0.13
CA PRO A 54 -4.11 10.62 -0.52
C PRO A 54 -2.92 11.16 0.29
N GLY A 55 -2.80 10.84 1.58
CA GLY A 55 -1.84 11.49 2.47
C GLY A 55 -2.20 12.96 2.69
N GLY A 56 -1.19 13.83 2.85
CA GLY A 56 -1.37 15.28 2.94
C GLY A 56 -0.38 15.96 3.88
N SER A 57 -0.53 17.28 4.07
CA SER A 57 0.34 18.08 4.95
C SER A 57 0.42 17.57 6.39
N ASP A 58 -0.63 16.88 6.82
CA ASP A 58 -0.80 16.41 8.20
C ASP A 58 -0.32 14.96 8.36
N HIS A 59 0.28 14.37 7.31
CA HIS A 59 0.79 13.01 7.31
C HIS A 59 2.28 12.98 7.00
N SER A 60 3.02 12.23 7.80
CA SER A 60 4.43 11.98 7.55
C SER A 60 4.68 11.11 6.30
N PRO A 61 5.82 11.30 5.60
CA PRO A 61 6.28 10.39 4.56
C PRO A 61 6.28 8.91 5.01
N VAL A 62 5.83 8.01 4.13
CA VAL A 62 5.97 6.57 4.38
C VAL A 62 7.42 6.17 4.11
N VAL A 63 8.20 5.99 5.17
CA VAL A 63 9.64 5.65 5.09
C VAL A 63 9.95 4.21 5.50
N ALA A 64 8.94 3.47 5.96
CA ALA A 64 9.07 2.10 6.41
C ALA A 64 8.14 1.19 5.62
N THR A 65 8.47 -0.09 5.59
CA THR A 65 7.65 -1.13 4.96
C THR A 65 6.26 -1.17 5.63
N PRO A 66 5.17 -1.05 4.86
CA PRO A 66 3.82 -1.21 5.40
C PRO A 66 3.62 -2.60 6.02
N LEU A 67 2.90 -2.66 7.14
CA LEU A 67 2.39 -3.92 7.68
C LEU A 67 0.93 -4.07 7.24
N VAL A 68 0.55 -5.27 6.80
CA VAL A 68 -0.81 -5.56 6.34
C VAL A 68 -1.30 -6.81 7.03
N GLU A 69 -2.36 -6.70 7.81
CA GLU A 69 -2.93 -7.77 8.64
C GLU A 69 -4.42 -7.50 8.92
N ASP A 70 -5.23 -8.55 8.99
CA ASP A 70 -6.62 -8.48 9.46
C ASP A 70 -6.64 -8.41 10.99
N LEU A 71 -6.63 -7.18 11.53
CA LEU A 71 -6.46 -6.93 12.97
C LEU A 71 -7.75 -7.13 13.77
N ASP A 72 -8.90 -6.94 13.14
CA ASP A 72 -10.20 -7.10 13.80
C ASP A 72 -10.96 -8.36 13.39
N HIS A 73 -10.35 -9.20 12.55
CA HIS A 73 -10.87 -10.49 12.10
C HIS A 73 -12.18 -10.35 11.29
N ASP A 74 -12.29 -9.28 10.49
CA ASP A 74 -13.44 -9.03 9.60
C ASP A 74 -13.28 -9.67 8.21
N GLY A 75 -12.12 -10.26 7.93
CA GLY A 75 -11.78 -10.88 6.65
C GLY A 75 -11.16 -9.91 5.64
N ARG A 76 -10.93 -8.64 6.00
CA ARG A 76 -10.18 -7.66 5.20
C ARG A 76 -9.02 -7.12 6.00
N ALA A 77 -7.91 -6.85 5.33
CA ALA A 77 -6.70 -6.41 6.01
C ALA A 77 -6.67 -4.89 6.24
N GLU A 78 -6.18 -4.50 7.40
CA GLU A 78 -5.74 -3.14 7.68
C GLU A 78 -4.31 -2.91 7.19
N ILE A 79 -3.99 -1.66 6.86
CA ILE A 79 -2.64 -1.22 6.51
C ILE A 79 -2.10 -0.33 7.63
N LEU A 80 -0.96 -0.74 8.21
CA LEU A 80 -0.28 -0.04 9.28
C LEU A 80 1.00 0.60 8.76
N LEU A 81 1.19 1.88 9.12
CA LEU A 81 2.29 2.71 8.62
C LEU A 81 2.90 3.49 9.78
N PRO A 82 4.14 3.18 10.18
CA PRO A 82 4.87 4.03 11.11
C PRO A 82 5.35 5.27 10.36
N GLY A 83 4.88 6.43 10.80
CA GLY A 83 5.32 7.73 10.31
C GLY A 83 6.55 8.24 11.06
N THR A 84 7.26 9.19 10.46
CA THR A 84 8.34 9.95 11.12
C THR A 84 7.83 10.98 12.12
N ASP A 85 6.52 11.20 12.18
CA ASP A 85 5.82 12.14 13.07
C ASP A 85 5.43 11.51 14.42
N HIS A 86 6.00 10.35 14.74
CA HIS A 86 5.73 9.56 15.95
C HIS A 86 4.33 8.91 16.00
N PHE A 87 3.54 9.03 14.94
CA PHE A 87 2.25 8.36 14.84
C PHE A 87 2.36 7.03 14.08
N LEU A 88 1.49 6.11 14.48
CA LEU A 88 1.19 4.91 13.72
C LEU A 88 -0.17 5.11 13.09
N LEU A 89 -0.23 5.13 11.76
CA LEU A 89 -1.48 5.20 11.02
C LEU A 89 -1.99 3.77 10.77
N CYS A 90 -3.26 3.53 11.07
CA CYS A 90 -3.95 2.29 10.75
C CYS A 90 -5.10 2.63 9.80
N LEU A 91 -5.09 2.07 8.59
CA LEU A 91 -6.05 2.35 7.53
C LEU A 91 -6.83 1.09 7.18
N ARG A 92 -8.16 1.24 7.06
CA ARG A 92 -9.02 0.25 6.41
C ARG A 92 -9.35 0.71 4.98
N PRO A 93 -8.81 0.05 3.94
CA PRO A 93 -9.20 0.33 2.56
C PRO A 93 -10.68 0.04 2.32
N ARG A 94 -11.30 0.83 1.43
CA ARG A 94 -12.64 0.56 0.91
C ARG A 94 -12.50 0.06 -0.53
N LEU A 95 -12.29 -1.25 -0.66
CA LEU A 95 -12.14 -1.98 -1.91
C LEU A 95 -13.46 -2.65 -2.33
#